data_AF-A0A4Q3VCD0-F1
#
_entry.id   AF-A0A4Q3VCD0-F1
#
_cell.length_a   1.000
_cell.length_b   1.000
_cell.length_c   1.000
_cell.angle_alpha   90.00
_cell.angle_beta   90.00
_cell.angle_gamma   90.00
#
_symmetry.space_group_name_H-M   'P 1'
#
loop_
_entity.id
_entity.type
_entity.pdbx_description
1 polymer ?
#
loop_
_entity_poly.entity_id
_entity_poly.type
_entity_poly.pdbx_seq_one_letter_code
_entity_poly.pdbx_strand_id
1 'polypeptide(L)'
;MDIKRRNPGMTNVYPEIGSFFNTLAVQDPVMAMHGMGLNIKTYGADHVVWGTDCLWWGSPQWGIDAFKRFQISDELCEKHGYAKITEDDKAKIFGLNAAKLYGVDVKAQRNALPADALSRIKEAYLDRGGLRDNDYHGWVQHA
;
A
#
# COMPACT_ATOMS: atom_id res chain seq x y z
N MET A 1 -21.51 -0.57 -6.58
CA MET A 1 -20.99 0.72 -7.07
C MET A 1 -21.38 0.89 -8.53
N ASP A 2 -22.32 1.78 -8.86
CA ASP A 2 -22.80 1.98 -10.25
C ASP A 2 -22.12 3.14 -10.99
N ILE A 3 -21.05 3.72 -10.44
CA ILE A 3 -20.42 4.92 -11.02
C ILE A 3 -19.87 4.67 -12.44
N LYS A 4 -19.14 3.56 -12.65
CA LYS A 4 -18.63 3.15 -13.97
C LYS A 4 -19.73 2.63 -14.90
N ARG A 5 -20.85 2.12 -14.36
CA ARG A 5 -22.03 1.74 -15.17
C ARG A 5 -22.74 2.98 -15.71
N ARG A 6 -22.86 4.03 -14.90
CA ARG A 6 -23.44 5.33 -15.28
C ARG A 6 -22.51 6.12 -16.21
N ASN A 7 -21.19 5.96 -16.07
CA ASN A 7 -20.20 6.60 -16.92
C ASN A 7 -19.08 5.62 -17.34
N PRO A 8 -19.30 4.83 -18.41
CA PRO A 8 -18.33 3.83 -18.87
C PRO A 8 -17.00 4.43 -19.34
N GLY A 9 -16.99 5.69 -19.80
CA GLY A 9 -15.78 6.37 -20.27
C GLY A 9 -14.88 6.92 -19.15
N MET A 10 -15.30 6.80 -17.88
CA MET A 10 -14.54 7.31 -16.75
C MET A 10 -13.30 6.45 -16.49
N THR A 11 -12.11 6.94 -16.83
CA THR A 11 -10.85 6.19 -16.70
C THR A 11 -9.87 6.81 -15.70
N ASN A 12 -10.19 7.97 -15.12
CA ASN A 12 -9.27 8.78 -14.32
C ASN A 12 -9.63 8.81 -12.82
N VAL A 13 -10.33 7.80 -12.31
CA VAL A 13 -10.73 7.69 -10.91
C VAL A 13 -10.03 6.52 -10.25
N TYR A 14 -9.35 6.82 -9.15
CA TYR A 14 -8.53 5.87 -8.40
C TYR A 14 -8.99 5.82 -6.94
N PRO A 15 -9.71 4.78 -6.49
CA PRO A 15 -10.03 4.62 -5.08
C PRO A 15 -8.77 4.32 -4.27
N GLU A 16 -8.61 5.09 -3.20
CA GLU A 16 -7.70 4.80 -2.09
C GLU A 16 -8.38 3.80 -1.15
N ILE A 17 -7.64 2.79 -0.68
CA ILE A 17 -8.21 1.63 0.03
C ILE A 17 -7.57 1.29 1.38
N GLY A 18 -6.42 1.86 1.72
CA GLY A 18 -5.61 1.49 2.88
C GLY A 18 -6.29 1.83 4.21
N SER A 19 -6.92 3.00 4.35
CA SER A 19 -7.67 3.32 5.58
C SER A 19 -8.79 2.33 5.84
N PHE A 20 -9.65 2.06 4.84
CA PHE A 20 -10.75 1.12 5.06
C PHE A 20 -10.24 -0.30 5.27
N PHE A 21 -9.22 -0.73 4.51
CA PHE A 21 -8.67 -2.07 4.64
C PHE A 21 -8.10 -2.27 6.04
N ASN A 22 -7.30 -1.32 6.54
CA ASN A 22 -6.70 -1.41 7.86
C ASN A 22 -7.76 -1.55 8.95
N THR A 23 -8.84 -0.76 8.90
CA THR A 23 -9.94 -0.87 9.86
C THR A 23 -10.70 -2.20 9.74
N LEU A 24 -11.12 -2.57 8.52
CA LEU A 24 -11.96 -3.75 8.30
C LEU A 24 -11.19 -5.07 8.45
N ALA A 25 -9.90 -5.12 8.12
CA ALA A 25 -9.09 -6.33 8.30
C ALA A 25 -9.06 -6.81 9.76
N VAL A 26 -9.27 -5.88 10.71
CA VAL A 26 -9.38 -6.18 12.14
C VAL A 26 -10.84 -6.38 12.57
N GLN A 27 -11.73 -5.48 12.14
CA GLN A 27 -13.11 -5.42 12.66
C GLN A 27 -14.07 -6.37 11.95
N ASP A 28 -13.96 -6.49 10.62
CA ASP A 28 -14.83 -7.32 9.79
C ASP A 28 -14.07 -7.79 8.53
N PRO A 29 -13.35 -8.94 8.63
CA PRO A 29 -12.57 -9.47 7.53
C PRO A 29 -13.40 -9.84 6.30
N VAL A 30 -14.69 -10.18 6.47
CA VAL A 30 -15.59 -10.51 5.36
C VAL A 30 -15.93 -9.24 4.58
N MET A 31 -16.21 -8.14 5.29
CA MET A 31 -16.41 -6.84 4.66
C MET A 31 -15.13 -6.33 3.99
N ALA A 32 -13.95 -6.58 4.56
CA ALA A 32 -12.67 -6.29 3.91
C ALA A 32 -12.52 -7.06 2.58
N MET A 33 -12.80 -8.37 2.57
CA MET A 33 -12.81 -9.20 1.37
C MET A 33 -13.78 -8.68 0.30
N HIS A 34 -15.00 -8.36 0.70
CA HIS A 34 -16.00 -7.82 -0.22
C HIS A 34 -15.60 -6.45 -0.77
N GLY A 35 -15.12 -5.54 0.08
CA GLY A 35 -14.69 -4.20 -0.32
C GLY A 35 -13.51 -4.24 -1.29
N MET A 36 -12.53 -5.09 -1.03
CA MET A 36 -11.39 -5.31 -1.92
C MET A 36 -11.82 -5.87 -3.27
N GLY A 37 -12.62 -6.95 -3.27
CA GLY A 37 -13.13 -7.58 -4.49
C GLY A 37 -13.97 -6.62 -5.33
N LEU A 38 -14.84 -5.83 -4.68
CA LEU A 38 -15.70 -4.86 -5.35
C LEU A 38 -14.89 -3.73 -6.00
N ASN A 39 -13.88 -3.18 -5.32
CA ASN A 39 -13.04 -2.12 -5.89
C ASN A 39 -12.22 -2.64 -7.07
N ILE A 40 -11.55 -3.79 -6.93
CA ILE A 40 -10.74 -4.37 -8.02
C ILE A 40 -11.63 -4.72 -9.22
N LYS A 41 -12.80 -5.33 -9.01
CA LYS A 41 -13.73 -5.66 -10.09
C LYS A 41 -14.29 -4.42 -10.80
N THR A 42 -14.52 -3.33 -10.06
CA THR A 42 -15.18 -2.13 -10.60
C THR A 42 -14.18 -1.20 -11.31
N TYR A 43 -12.99 -1.02 -10.76
CA TYR A 43 -12.01 -0.05 -11.26
C TYR A 43 -10.84 -0.71 -12.01
N GLY A 44 -10.55 -1.98 -11.73
CA GLY A 44 -9.32 -2.64 -12.14
C GLY A 44 -8.24 -2.52 -11.07
N ALA A 45 -7.42 -3.55 -10.91
CA ALA A 45 -6.28 -3.52 -9.98
C ALA A 45 -5.23 -2.45 -10.35
N ASP A 46 -5.22 -1.98 -11.59
CA ASP A 46 -4.39 -0.89 -12.10
C ASP A 46 -4.94 0.52 -11.77
N HIS A 47 -6.13 0.60 -11.17
CA HIS A 47 -6.75 1.85 -10.74
C HIS A 47 -6.98 1.94 -9.23
N VAL A 48 -6.54 0.96 -8.44
CA VAL A 48 -6.68 0.98 -6.98
C VAL A 48 -5.36 1.44 -6.35
N VAL A 49 -5.38 2.35 -5.37
CA VAL A 49 -4.17 2.88 -4.73
C VAL A 49 -4.18 2.65 -3.22
N TRP A 50 -2.99 2.52 -2.64
CA TRP A 50 -2.78 2.30 -1.22
C TRP A 50 -2.35 3.58 -0.50
N GLY A 51 -3.08 3.97 0.54
CA GLY A 51 -2.77 5.07 1.45
C GLY A 51 -2.99 4.61 2.89
N THR A 52 -1.92 4.57 3.68
CA THR A 52 -1.97 3.94 5.01
C THR A 52 -2.66 4.79 6.08
N ASP A 53 -2.78 6.10 5.83
CA ASP A 53 -3.29 7.10 6.80
C ASP A 53 -2.53 7.08 8.15
N CYS A 54 -1.30 6.58 8.11
CA CYS A 54 -0.51 6.24 9.29
C CYS A 54 0.07 7.44 10.05
N LEU A 55 -0.19 8.66 9.59
CA LEU A 55 -0.02 9.84 10.44
C LEU A 55 -0.89 9.75 11.70
N TRP A 56 -2.08 9.16 11.57
CA TRP A 56 -3.05 9.01 12.67
C TRP A 56 -3.00 7.64 13.34
N TRP A 57 -2.63 6.58 12.60
CA TRP A 57 -2.72 5.19 13.05
C TRP A 57 -1.39 4.59 13.56
N GLY A 58 -0.31 5.37 13.60
CA GLY A 58 1.02 4.88 13.94
C GLY A 58 1.64 4.06 12.80
N SER A 59 2.60 3.19 13.10
CA SER A 59 3.39 2.49 12.05
C SER A 59 2.50 1.72 11.06
N PRO A 60 2.71 1.86 9.73
CA PRO A 60 1.93 1.15 8.71
C PRO A 60 2.25 -0.33 8.58
N GLN A 61 3.31 -0.80 9.25
CA GLN A 61 3.90 -2.11 8.97
C GLN A 61 2.90 -3.25 9.13
N TRP A 62 2.06 -3.20 10.16
CA TRP A 62 1.07 -4.25 10.42
C TRP A 62 0.02 -4.36 9.30
N GLY A 63 -0.44 -3.23 8.76
CA GLY A 63 -1.42 -3.20 7.67
C GLY A 63 -0.82 -3.68 6.35
N ILE A 64 0.44 -3.32 6.08
CA ILE A 64 1.19 -3.83 4.94
C ILE A 64 1.33 -5.36 5.02
N ASP A 65 1.73 -5.89 6.17
CA ASP A 65 1.90 -7.33 6.34
C ASP A 65 0.57 -8.09 6.27
N ALA A 66 -0.50 -7.49 6.80
CA ALA A 66 -1.86 -8.02 6.65
C ALA A 66 -2.26 -8.11 5.17
N PHE A 67 -2.09 -7.03 4.39
CA PHE A 67 -2.47 -7.04 2.98
C PHE A 67 -1.59 -7.95 2.11
N LYS A 68 -0.30 -8.10 2.45
CA LYS A 68 0.58 -9.09 1.79
C LYS A 68 0.07 -10.52 1.95
N ARG A 69 -0.53 -10.87 3.09
CA ARG A 69 -1.09 -12.21 3.37
C ARG A 69 -2.54 -12.36 2.95
N PHE A 70 -3.25 -11.25 2.80
CA PHE A 70 -4.66 -11.21 2.51
C PHE A 70 -5.03 -11.89 1.19
N GLN A 71 -6.18 -12.54 1.17
CA GLN A 71 -6.81 -13.08 -0.01
C GLN A 71 -8.34 -13.12 0.17
N ILE A 72 -9.07 -12.98 -0.93
CA ILE A 72 -10.54 -13.12 -0.95
C ILE A 72 -10.88 -14.61 -0.90
N SER A 73 -11.83 -15.02 -0.05
CA SER A 73 -12.28 -16.42 0.04
C SER A 73 -12.91 -16.90 -1.28
N ASP A 74 -12.89 -18.22 -1.51
CA ASP A 74 -13.47 -18.81 -2.73
C ASP A 74 -14.99 -18.59 -2.77
N GLU A 75 -15.66 -18.70 -1.61
CA GLU A 75 -17.10 -18.42 -1.48
C GLU A 75 -17.45 -17.00 -1.96
N LEU A 76 -16.68 -15.98 -1.56
CA LEU A 76 -16.92 -14.61 -2.00
C LEU A 76 -16.60 -14.42 -3.49
N CYS A 77 -15.59 -15.13 -4.00
CA CYS A 77 -15.27 -15.14 -5.42
C CYS A 77 -16.42 -15.71 -6.25
N GLU A 78 -16.97 -16.86 -5.86
CA GLU A 78 -18.11 -17.50 -6.52
C GLU A 78 -19.37 -16.63 -6.43
N LYS A 79 -19.71 -16.16 -5.24
CA LYS A 79 -20.94 -15.40 -4.98
C LYS A 79 -21.00 -14.07 -5.71
N HIS A 80 -19.87 -13.36 -5.81
CA HIS A 80 -19.82 -12.01 -6.35
C HIS A 80 -19.07 -11.90 -7.68
N GLY A 81 -18.50 -13.00 -8.18
CA GLY A 81 -17.65 -13.04 -9.36
C GLY A 81 -16.40 -12.18 -9.19
N TYR A 82 -15.73 -12.30 -8.05
CA TYR A 82 -14.41 -11.68 -7.83
C TYR A 82 -13.29 -12.60 -8.31
N ALA A 83 -12.17 -12.00 -8.70
CA ALA A 83 -10.93 -12.73 -8.94
C ALA A 83 -10.08 -12.76 -7.67
N LYS A 84 -9.24 -13.80 -7.53
CA LYS A 84 -8.20 -13.83 -6.51
C LYS A 84 -7.18 -12.73 -6.81
N ILE A 85 -6.67 -12.11 -5.76
CA ILE A 85 -5.67 -11.03 -5.87
C ILE A 85 -4.30 -11.66 -6.11
N THR A 86 -3.65 -11.31 -7.22
CA THR A 86 -2.32 -11.78 -7.56
C THR A 86 -1.22 -10.93 -6.91
N GLU A 87 0.01 -11.41 -6.93
CA GLU A 87 1.16 -10.61 -6.45
C GLU A 87 1.41 -9.37 -7.32
N ASP A 88 1.09 -9.44 -8.63
CA ASP A 88 1.16 -8.28 -9.53
C ASP A 88 0.09 -7.23 -9.18
N ASP A 89 -1.13 -7.67 -8.85
CA ASP A 89 -2.18 -6.77 -8.36
C ASP A 89 -1.76 -6.08 -7.05
N LYS A 90 -1.17 -6.82 -6.11
CA LYS A 90 -0.63 -6.24 -4.87
C LYS A 90 0.47 -5.23 -5.15
N ALA A 91 1.40 -5.53 -6.05
CA ALA A 91 2.47 -4.59 -6.42
C ALA A 91 1.92 -3.29 -7.03
N LYS A 92 0.89 -3.41 -7.89
CA LYS A 92 0.15 -2.27 -8.44
C LYS A 92 -0.47 -1.41 -7.35
N ILE A 93 -1.24 -2.04 -6.48
CA ILE A 93 -1.97 -1.38 -5.38
C ILE A 93 -1.01 -0.71 -4.39
N PHE A 94 0.04 -1.41 -3.95
CA PHE A 94 0.98 -0.89 -2.96
C PHE A 94 1.78 0.33 -3.44
N GLY A 95 2.03 0.47 -4.75
CA GLY A 95 2.83 1.60 -5.18
C GLY A 95 2.95 1.85 -6.67
N LEU A 96 2.85 0.84 -7.56
CA LEU A 96 3.09 1.11 -9.00
C LEU A 96 2.01 2.01 -9.61
N ASN A 97 0.75 1.90 -9.15
CA ASN A 97 -0.33 2.77 -9.61
C ASN A 97 -0.09 4.23 -9.18
N ALA A 98 0.25 4.44 -7.91
CA ALA A 98 0.57 5.75 -7.37
C ALA A 98 1.82 6.34 -8.05
N ALA A 99 2.87 5.54 -8.27
CA ALA A 99 4.08 5.97 -8.96
C ALA A 99 3.79 6.47 -10.38
N LYS A 100 2.94 5.75 -11.13
CA LYS A 100 2.49 6.19 -12.46
C LYS A 100 1.71 7.51 -12.38
N LEU A 101 0.80 7.66 -11.41
CA LEU A 101 0.01 8.88 -11.22
C LEU A 101 0.86 10.10 -10.88
N TYR A 102 1.87 9.93 -10.04
CA TYR A 102 2.74 11.00 -9.56
C TYR A 102 3.98 11.21 -10.45
N GLY A 103 4.13 10.48 -11.56
CA GLY A 103 5.27 10.61 -12.46
C GLY A 103 6.61 10.15 -11.84
N VAL A 104 6.55 9.18 -10.91
CA VAL A 104 7.74 8.65 -10.23
C VAL A 104 8.33 7.49 -11.03
N ASP A 105 9.59 7.63 -11.44
CA ASP A 105 10.37 6.50 -11.98
C ASP A 105 10.84 5.58 -10.86
N VAL A 106 10.10 4.48 -10.66
CA VAL A 106 10.40 3.47 -9.64
C VAL A 106 11.79 2.86 -9.82
N LYS A 107 12.28 2.66 -11.06
CA LYS A 107 13.59 2.05 -11.28
C LYS A 107 14.72 3.00 -10.91
N ALA A 108 14.58 4.28 -11.25
CA ALA A 108 15.54 5.30 -10.84
C ALA A 108 15.58 5.47 -9.32
N GLN A 109 14.41 5.49 -8.66
CA GLN A 109 14.33 5.73 -7.21
C GLN A 109 14.73 4.52 -6.36
N ARG A 110 14.50 3.28 -6.83
CA ARG A 110 14.86 2.06 -6.08
C ARG A 110 16.35 1.91 -5.79
N ASN A 111 17.21 2.56 -6.57
CA ASN A 111 18.66 2.49 -6.45
C ASN A 111 19.27 3.80 -5.91
N ALA A 112 18.49 4.64 -5.23
CA ALA A 112 18.99 5.91 -4.68
C ALA A 112 20.12 5.72 -3.66
N LEU A 113 20.16 4.56 -2.99
CA LEU A 113 21.23 4.21 -2.07
C LEU A 113 22.34 3.41 -2.78
N PRO A 114 23.62 3.77 -2.61
CA PRO A 114 24.74 2.95 -3.04
C PRO A 114 24.62 1.51 -2.51
N ALA A 115 25.06 0.55 -3.31
CA ALA A 115 25.18 -0.83 -2.83
C ALA A 115 26.13 -0.83 -1.62
N ASP A 116 25.65 -1.30 -0.46
CA ASP A 116 26.29 -1.30 0.88
C ASP A 116 25.86 -0.18 1.86
N ALA A 117 25.06 0.81 1.43
CA ALA A 117 24.69 1.94 2.30
C ALA A 117 24.05 1.50 3.63
N LEU A 118 23.13 0.52 3.61
CA LEU A 118 22.51 -0.02 4.81
C LEU A 118 23.51 -0.78 5.71
N SER A 119 24.49 -1.48 5.12
CA SER A 119 25.54 -2.15 5.88
C SER A 119 26.42 -1.14 6.60
N ARG A 120 26.82 -0.06 5.92
CA ARG A 120 27.60 1.02 6.53
C ARG A 120 26.84 1.73 7.65
N ILE A 121 25.54 1.99 7.45
CA ILE A 121 24.68 2.57 8.50
C ILE A 121 24.62 1.63 9.71
N LYS A 122 24.47 0.33 9.49
CA LYS A 122 24.46 -0.69 10.55
C LYS A 122 25.79 -0.77 11.30
N GLU A 123 26.91 -0.80 10.59
CA GLU A 123 28.26 -0.81 11.18
C GLU A 123 28.47 0.43 12.04
N ALA A 124 28.18 1.62 11.50
CA ALA A 124 28.28 2.87 12.25
C ALA A 124 27.39 2.89 13.51
N TYR A 125 26.18 2.32 13.44
CA TYR A 125 25.29 2.18 14.59
C TYR A 125 25.89 1.27 15.67
N LEU A 126 26.46 0.13 15.27
CA LEU A 126 27.09 -0.82 16.20
C LEU A 126 28.37 -0.26 16.82
N ASP A 127 29.21 0.42 16.04
CA ASP A 127 30.44 1.08 16.51
C ASP A 127 30.15 2.18 17.53
N ARG A 128 29.01 2.88 17.40
CA ARG A 128 28.52 3.86 18.38
C ARG A 128 27.87 3.22 19.62
N GLY A 129 28.02 1.92 19.81
CA GLY A 129 27.52 1.19 20.97
C GLY A 129 26.07 0.71 20.84
N GLY A 130 25.47 0.78 19.64
CA GLY A 130 24.12 0.27 19.38
C GLY A 130 23.02 0.98 20.17
N LEU A 131 23.29 2.21 20.62
CA LEU A 131 22.31 3.09 21.23
C LEU A 131 21.74 4.02 20.15
N ARG A 132 20.48 4.43 20.34
CA ARG A 132 19.86 5.52 19.58
C ARG A 132 20.78 6.73 19.66
N ASP A 133 21.06 7.36 18.51
CA ASP A 133 21.63 8.70 18.56
C ASP A 133 20.56 9.66 19.12
N ASN A 134 21.01 10.68 19.85
CA ASN A 134 20.12 11.77 20.29
C ASN A 134 19.99 12.84 19.19
N ASP A 135 20.24 12.45 17.93
CA ASP A 135 20.18 13.34 16.80
C ASP A 135 18.72 13.50 16.35
N TYR A 136 18.36 14.71 15.94
CA TYR A 136 17.03 14.99 15.43
C TYR A 136 16.97 14.62 13.95
N HIS A 137 16.39 13.46 13.63
CA HIS A 137 16.18 13.03 12.25
C HIS A 137 14.81 13.50 11.74
N GLY A 138 14.79 14.30 10.67
CA GLY A 138 13.56 14.82 10.04
C GLY A 138 13.70 16.26 9.54
N TRP A 139 12.59 16.86 9.07
CA TRP A 139 12.54 18.29 8.72
C TRP A 139 12.45 19.17 9.98
N VAL A 140 13.51 19.19 10.77
CA VAL A 140 13.64 20.14 11.87
C VAL A 140 14.24 21.42 11.29
N GLN A 141 13.44 22.49 11.20
CA GLN A 141 13.98 23.80 10.88
C GLN A 141 14.98 24.18 11.96
N HIS A 142 16.25 24.34 11.57
CA HIS A 142 17.24 24.98 12.43
C HIS A 142 16.84 26.46 12.57
N ALA A 143 16.65 26.91 13.81
CA ALA A 143 16.46 28.31 14.17
C ALA A 143 17.80 29.07 14.14
#